data_AF-A0A530GJ54-F1
#
_entry.id   AF-A0A530GJ54-F1
#
_cell.length_a   1.000
_cell.length_b   1.000
_cell.length_c   1.000
_cell.angle_alpha   90.00
_cell.angle_beta   90.00
_cell.angle_gamma   90.00
#
_symmetry.space_group_name_H-M   'P 1'
#
loop_
_entity.id
_entity.type
_entity.pdbx_description
1 polymer ?
#
loop_
_entity_poly.entity_id
_entity_poly.type
_entity_poly.pdbx_seq_one_letter_code
_entity_poly.pdbx_strand_id
1 'polypeptide(L)'
;DIIEGVAVSAFDVNGAGITVHLADGAAMKARLLIAADGVNSRLRDLAGIKTVKWEYGQSGIVCTVAHERPHNGRAEEHFLPAGPFATLPLKPDKDGTNRSSIVWVERTQDAKALVEGDEFVFEHDLEQR
;
A
#
# COMPACT_ATOMS: atom_id res chain seq x y z
N ASP A 1 -10.17 -2.52 24.72
CA ASP A 1 -8.72 -2.81 24.85
C ASP A 1 -8.11 -3.03 23.49
N ILE A 2 -6.92 -2.49 23.26
CA ILE A 2 -6.10 -2.69 22.06
C ILE A 2 -4.78 -3.30 22.55
N ILE A 3 -4.34 -4.37 21.88
CA ILE A 3 -3.04 -5.01 22.13
C ILE A 3 -2.17 -4.71 20.92
N GLU A 4 -1.01 -4.11 21.14
CA GLU A 4 -0.08 -3.67 20.10
C GLU A 4 1.30 -4.30 20.30
N GLY A 5 2.11 -4.36 19.24
CA GLY A 5 3.46 -4.91 19.29
C GLY A 5 3.55 -6.43 19.41
N VAL A 6 2.42 -7.15 19.38
CA VAL A 6 2.36 -8.61 19.49
C VAL A 6 1.52 -9.19 18.34
N ALA A 7 2.10 -10.11 17.57
CA ALA A 7 1.43 -10.77 16.47
C ALA A 7 0.62 -11.99 16.93
N VAL A 8 -0.43 -12.33 16.19
CA VAL A 8 -1.09 -13.64 16.34
C VAL A 8 -0.23 -14.72 15.66
N SER A 9 0.12 -15.76 16.41
CA SER A 9 0.99 -16.85 15.96
C SER A 9 0.20 -18.07 15.47
N ALA A 10 -0.94 -18.36 16.10
CA ALA A 10 -1.83 -19.47 15.75
C ALA A 10 -3.25 -19.22 16.29
N PHE A 11 -4.20 -20.06 15.87
CA PHE A 11 -5.49 -20.16 16.52
C PHE A 11 -6.05 -21.58 16.40
N ASP A 12 -6.84 -21.99 17.38
CA ASP A 12 -7.57 -23.25 17.38
C ASP A 12 -9.07 -22.97 17.34
N VAL A 13 -9.77 -23.68 16.46
CA VAL A 13 -11.24 -23.68 16.39
C VAL A 13 -11.76 -24.93 17.09
N ASN A 14 -12.60 -24.75 18.10
CA ASN A 14 -13.29 -25.84 18.78
C ASN A 14 -14.80 -25.56 18.86
N GLY A 15 -15.58 -26.56 19.25
CA GLY A 15 -17.06 -26.45 19.29
C GLY A 15 -17.60 -25.35 20.21
N ALA A 16 -16.79 -24.76 21.08
CA ALA A 16 -17.18 -23.72 22.03
C ALA A 16 -16.63 -22.31 21.68
N GLY A 17 -15.77 -22.20 20.66
CA GLY A 17 -15.18 -20.92 20.24
C GLY A 17 -13.77 -21.06 19.65
N ILE A 18 -13.05 -19.96 19.66
CA ILE A 18 -11.70 -19.83 19.08
C ILE A 18 -10.74 -19.47 20.20
N THR A 19 -9.59 -20.16 20.26
CA THR A 19 -8.46 -19.75 21.09
C THR A 19 -7.39 -19.18 20.19
N VAL A 20 -7.01 -17.92 20.43
CA VAL A 20 -5.99 -17.19 19.68
C VAL A 20 -4.71 -17.22 20.48
N HIS A 21 -3.60 -17.64 19.86
CA HIS A 21 -2.28 -17.68 20.47
C HIS A 21 -1.46 -16.49 19.97
N LEU A 22 -0.89 -15.74 20.89
CA LEU A 22 -0.06 -14.57 20.61
C LEU A 22 1.42 -14.97 20.60
N ALA A 23 2.25 -14.19 19.93
CA ALA A 23 3.68 -14.47 19.77
C ALA A 23 4.48 -14.36 21.09
N ASP A 24 3.93 -13.67 22.09
CA ASP A 24 4.49 -13.57 23.45
C ASP A 24 4.09 -14.75 24.36
N GLY A 25 3.34 -15.72 23.83
CA GLY A 25 2.86 -16.90 24.56
C GLY A 25 1.51 -16.70 25.27
N ALA A 26 0.92 -15.50 25.22
CA ALA A 26 -0.42 -15.28 25.74
C ALA A 26 -1.49 -15.97 24.87
N ALA A 27 -2.64 -16.29 25.47
CA ALA A 27 -3.76 -16.88 24.76
C ALA A 27 -5.07 -16.14 25.10
N MET A 28 -5.91 -15.96 24.09
CA MET A 28 -7.19 -15.26 24.22
C MET A 28 -8.33 -16.12 23.66
N LYS A 29 -9.49 -16.08 24.32
CA LYS A 29 -10.69 -16.74 23.84
C LYS A 29 -11.60 -15.75 23.14
N ALA A 30 -12.09 -16.11 21.96
CA ALA A 30 -13.03 -15.32 21.19
C ALA A 30 -14.13 -16.20 20.60
N ARG A 31 -15.29 -15.61 20.35
CA ARG A 31 -16.39 -16.27 19.62
C ARG A 31 -16.24 -16.14 18.09
N LEU A 32 -15.49 -15.13 17.66
CA LEU A 32 -15.22 -14.81 16.26
C LEU A 32 -13.80 -14.24 16.16
N LEU A 33 -13.05 -14.67 15.14
CA LEU A 33 -11.76 -14.10 14.76
C LEU A 33 -11.90 -13.49 13.37
N ILE A 34 -11.52 -12.21 13.24
CA ILE A 34 -11.47 -11.49 11.96
C ILE A 34 -10.01 -11.26 11.61
N ALA A 35 -9.54 -11.83 10.49
CA ALA A 35 -8.22 -11.57 9.95
C ALA A 35 -8.25 -10.29 9.10
N ALA A 36 -7.61 -9.23 9.59
CA ALA A 36 -7.47 -7.93 8.92
C ALA A 36 -5.99 -7.55 8.74
N ASP A 37 -5.12 -8.55 8.56
CA ASP A 37 -3.66 -8.49 8.50
C ASP A 37 -3.10 -8.36 7.05
N GLY A 38 -3.91 -7.81 6.13
CA GLY A 38 -3.47 -7.42 4.79
C GLY A 38 -3.44 -8.55 3.74
N VAL A 39 -2.89 -8.24 2.57
CA VAL A 39 -2.90 -9.13 1.39
C VAL A 39 -2.13 -10.44 1.62
N ASN A 40 -1.08 -10.39 2.45
CA ASN A 40 -0.25 -11.54 2.84
C ASN A 40 -0.68 -12.11 4.20
N SER A 41 -1.99 -12.15 4.46
CA SER A 41 -2.57 -12.61 5.72
C SER A 41 -2.09 -14.02 6.09
N ARG A 42 -1.33 -14.12 7.19
CA ARG A 42 -0.91 -15.40 7.76
C ARG A 42 -2.10 -16.15 8.37
N LEU A 43 -3.05 -15.41 8.93
CA LEU A 43 -4.25 -16.00 9.53
C LEU A 43 -5.15 -16.67 8.48
N ARG A 44 -5.30 -16.05 7.30
CA ARG A 44 -6.00 -16.65 6.17
C ARG A 44 -5.33 -17.96 5.74
N ASP A 45 -4.01 -17.96 5.68
CA ASP A 45 -3.23 -19.13 5.27
C ASP A 45 -3.37 -20.27 6.31
N LEU A 46 -3.32 -19.95 7.61
CA LEU A 46 -3.60 -20.90 8.70
C LEU A 46 -5.03 -21.47 8.67
N ALA A 47 -6.00 -20.66 8.23
CA ALA A 47 -7.38 -21.10 8.03
C ALA A 47 -7.56 -22.01 6.78
N GLY A 48 -6.51 -22.21 5.98
CA GLY A 48 -6.58 -22.98 4.74
C GLY A 48 -7.39 -22.31 3.63
N ILE A 49 -7.63 -21.00 3.73
CA ILE A 49 -8.42 -20.25 2.75
C ILE A 49 -7.53 -19.92 1.54
N LYS A 50 -7.80 -20.58 0.41
CA LYS A 50 -7.05 -20.37 -0.83
C LYS A 50 -7.38 -19.02 -1.47
N THR A 51 -6.40 -18.43 -2.12
CA THR A 51 -6.55 -17.21 -2.93
C THR A 51 -6.23 -17.51 -4.39
N VAL A 52 -6.78 -16.67 -5.26
CA VAL A 52 -6.39 -16.63 -6.68
C VAL A 52 -5.69 -15.29 -6.90
N LYS A 53 -4.52 -15.33 -7.53
CA LYS A 53 -3.69 -14.16 -7.82
C LYS A 53 -3.64 -13.93 -9.32
N TRP A 54 -3.77 -12.67 -9.72
CA TRP A 54 -3.50 -12.22 -11.09
C TRP A 54 -2.45 -11.12 -11.02
N GLU A 55 -1.46 -11.20 -11.89
CA GLU A 55 -0.45 -10.15 -12.02
C GLU A 55 -0.87 -9.24 -13.18
N TYR A 56 -1.00 -7.95 -12.90
CA TYR A 56 -1.36 -6.96 -13.92
C TYR A 56 -0.18 -6.61 -14.85
N GLY A 57 1.04 -7.03 -14.50
CA GLY A 57 2.25 -6.65 -15.24
C GLY A 57 2.59 -5.15 -15.13
N GLN A 58 1.95 -4.46 -14.17
CA GLN A 58 2.09 -3.04 -13.90
C GLN A 58 2.54 -2.82 -12.47
N SER A 59 3.25 -1.71 -12.25
CA SER A 59 3.67 -1.26 -10.94
C SER A 59 3.39 0.24 -10.81
N GLY A 60 2.96 0.65 -9.62
CA GLY A 60 2.76 2.06 -9.29
C GLY A 60 4.02 2.61 -8.62
N ILE A 61 4.61 3.63 -9.23
CA ILE A 61 5.60 4.49 -8.60
C ILE A 61 4.83 5.52 -7.76
N VAL A 62 5.24 5.69 -6.50
CA VAL A 62 4.66 6.70 -5.60
C VAL A 62 5.77 7.60 -5.10
N CYS A 63 5.63 8.90 -5.31
CA CYS A 63 6.55 9.90 -4.78
C CYS A 63 5.77 11.15 -4.33
N THR A 64 6.39 11.96 -3.48
CA THR A 64 5.89 13.30 -3.15
C THR A 64 6.69 14.32 -3.94
N VAL A 65 6.01 15.21 -4.64
CA VAL A 65 6.63 16.26 -5.44
C VAL A 65 6.27 17.62 -4.87
N ALA A 66 7.25 18.52 -4.80
CA ALA A 66 7.01 19.94 -4.57
C ALA A 66 6.73 20.63 -5.91
N HIS A 67 5.87 21.63 -5.92
CA HIS A 67 5.51 22.33 -7.16
C HIS A 67 5.15 23.80 -6.92
N GLU A 68 5.28 24.61 -7.97
CA GLU A 68 5.13 26.07 -7.88
C GLU A 68 3.67 26.50 -7.68
N ARG A 69 2.72 25.82 -8.35
CA ARG A 69 1.32 26.26 -8.45
C ARG A 69 0.41 25.45 -7.54
N PRO A 70 -0.53 26.09 -6.82
CA PRO A 70 -1.44 25.35 -5.96
C PRO A 70 -2.33 24.41 -6.78
N HIS A 71 -2.48 23.16 -6.31
CA HIS A 71 -3.41 22.18 -6.88
C HIS A 71 -4.88 22.51 -6.57
N ASN A 72 -5.17 23.52 -5.73
CA ASN A 72 -6.53 23.98 -5.38
C ASN A 72 -7.47 22.88 -4.85
N GLY A 73 -6.91 21.92 -4.12
CA GLY A 73 -7.65 20.73 -3.64
C GLY A 73 -8.16 19.79 -4.73
N ARG A 74 -7.73 19.95 -5.99
CA ARG A 74 -8.11 19.08 -7.11
C ARG A 74 -7.14 17.91 -7.21
N ALA A 75 -7.68 16.70 -7.31
CA ALA A 75 -6.95 15.53 -7.79
C ALA A 75 -7.12 15.44 -9.31
N GLU A 76 -6.05 15.13 -10.03
CA GLU A 76 -6.06 14.94 -11.48
C GLU A 76 -5.56 13.55 -11.81
N GLU A 77 -6.12 12.92 -12.84
CA GLU A 77 -5.70 11.61 -13.32
C GLU A 77 -5.66 11.63 -14.85
N HIS A 78 -4.48 11.37 -15.40
CA HIS A 78 -4.24 11.20 -16.83
C HIS A 78 -4.21 9.72 -17.16
N PHE A 79 -5.07 9.28 -18.09
CA PHE A 79 -5.06 7.90 -18.58
C PHE A 79 -4.08 7.77 -19.74
N LEU A 80 -2.88 7.24 -19.44
CA LEU A 80 -1.83 7.03 -20.43
C LEU A 80 -1.79 5.56 -20.90
N PRO A 81 -1.15 5.25 -22.04
CA PRO A 81 -1.11 3.88 -22.56
C PRO A 81 -0.55 2.83 -21.58
N ALA A 82 0.40 3.23 -20.72
CA ALA A 82 0.99 2.32 -19.74
C ALA A 82 0.20 2.18 -18.44
N GLY A 83 -0.77 3.07 -18.20
CA GLY A 83 -1.55 3.14 -16.96
C GLY A 83 -1.87 4.58 -16.56
N PRO A 84 -2.66 4.76 -15.50
CA PRO A 84 -2.97 6.10 -14.99
C PRO A 84 -1.74 6.78 -14.38
N PHE A 85 -1.68 8.11 -14.54
CA PHE A 85 -0.80 9.01 -13.83
C PHE A 85 -1.67 9.98 -13.03
N ALA A 86 -1.66 9.88 -11.71
CA ALA A 86 -2.50 10.69 -10.83
C ALA A 86 -1.68 11.64 -9.97
N THR A 87 -2.18 12.87 -9.83
CA THR A 87 -1.67 13.87 -8.89
C THR A 87 -2.70 14.06 -7.77
N LEU A 88 -2.30 13.75 -6.54
CA LEU A 88 -3.17 13.83 -5.37
C LEU A 88 -2.75 15.00 -4.48
N PRO A 89 -3.68 15.90 -4.12
CA PRO A 89 -3.38 17.09 -3.35
C PRO A 89 -2.92 16.73 -1.93
N LEU A 90 -1.78 17.26 -1.50
CA LEU A 90 -1.33 17.19 -0.11
C LEU A 90 -1.48 18.54 0.57
N LYS A 91 -1.51 18.56 1.90
CA LYS A 91 -1.36 19.84 2.60
C LYS A 91 0.04 20.40 2.30
N PRO A 92 0.16 21.74 2.12
CA PRO A 92 1.45 22.39 2.03
C PRO A 92 2.38 21.96 3.17
N ASP A 93 3.68 21.98 2.91
CA ASP A 93 4.65 21.72 3.98
C ASP A 93 4.68 22.87 5.01
N LYS A 94 5.61 22.78 5.97
CA LYS A 94 5.73 23.77 7.05
C LYS A 94 6.10 25.17 6.55
N ASP A 95 6.75 25.27 5.39
CA ASP A 95 7.21 26.51 4.78
C ASP A 95 6.20 27.06 3.75
N GLY A 96 5.07 26.37 3.56
CA GLY A 96 4.01 26.75 2.65
C GLY A 96 4.20 26.25 1.22
N THR A 97 5.20 25.40 0.97
CA THR A 97 5.46 24.80 -0.35
C THR A 97 4.29 23.91 -0.77
N ASN A 98 3.78 24.13 -1.99
CA ASN A 98 2.74 23.26 -2.55
C ASN A 98 3.33 21.88 -2.86
N ARG A 99 2.54 20.84 -2.63
CA ARG A 99 3.00 19.46 -2.81
C ARG A 99 1.85 18.53 -3.17
N SER A 100 2.20 17.50 -3.93
CA SER A 100 1.26 16.46 -4.33
C SER A 100 1.90 15.08 -4.13
N SER A 101 1.08 14.08 -3.87
CA SER A 101 1.47 12.67 -4.01
C SER A 101 1.21 12.26 -5.45
N ILE A 102 2.21 11.71 -6.12
CA ILE A 102 2.08 11.14 -7.46
C ILE A 102 1.77 9.64 -7.32
N VAL A 103 0.87 9.15 -8.16
CA VAL A 103 0.70 7.71 -8.42
C VAL A 103 0.91 7.51 -9.91
N TRP A 104 2.05 6.97 -10.30
CA TRP A 104 2.44 6.80 -11.69
C TRP A 104 2.51 5.30 -12.00
N VAL A 105 1.53 4.81 -12.77
CA VAL A 105 1.49 3.42 -13.20
C VAL A 105 2.27 3.25 -14.49
N GLU A 106 3.19 2.29 -14.48
CA GLU A 106 3.96 1.84 -15.65
C GLU A 106 4.01 0.31 -15.71
N ARG A 107 4.49 -0.23 -16.84
CA ARG A 107 4.85 -1.66 -16.89
C ARG A 107 5.91 -1.94 -15.83
N THR A 108 5.82 -3.08 -15.15
CA THR A 108 6.68 -3.40 -14.00
C THR A 108 8.18 -3.25 -14.30
N GLN A 109 8.63 -3.66 -15.49
CA GLN A 109 10.04 -3.51 -15.89
C GLN A 109 10.47 -2.05 -16.06
N ASP A 110 9.58 -1.21 -16.61
CA ASP A 110 9.87 0.20 -16.92
C ASP A 110 9.84 1.00 -15.61
N ALA A 111 8.85 0.74 -14.76
CA ALA A 111 8.77 1.31 -13.42
C ALA A 111 10.02 0.99 -12.59
N LYS A 112 10.51 -0.26 -12.67
CA LYS A 112 11.74 -0.67 -12.00
C LYS A 112 12.96 0.08 -12.54
N ALA A 113 13.10 0.18 -13.86
CA ALA A 113 14.20 0.91 -14.48
C ALA A 113 14.22 2.40 -14.11
N LEU A 114 13.05 3.04 -14.02
CA LEU A 114 12.91 4.43 -13.57
C LEU A 114 13.36 4.61 -12.12
N VAL A 115 12.90 3.74 -11.21
CA VAL A 115 13.20 3.84 -9.77
C VAL A 115 14.65 3.47 -9.44
N GLU A 116 15.24 2.52 -10.17
CA GLU A 116 16.65 2.12 -10.00
C GLU A 116 17.62 3.00 -10.80
N GLY A 117 17.09 3.89 -11.65
CA GLY A 117 17.85 4.75 -12.54
C GLY A 117 18.45 5.99 -11.86
N ASP A 118 18.94 6.90 -12.71
CA ASP A 118 19.48 8.18 -12.27
C ASP A 118 18.35 9.17 -11.92
N GLU A 119 18.54 9.94 -10.86
CA GLU A 119 17.54 10.90 -10.35
C GLU A 119 17.17 11.95 -11.39
N PHE A 120 18.12 12.44 -12.20
CA PHE A 120 17.84 13.40 -13.25
C PHE A 120 16.94 12.83 -14.35
N VAL A 121 17.12 11.54 -14.69
CA VAL A 121 16.27 10.86 -15.66
C VAL A 121 14.87 10.69 -15.10
N PHE A 122 14.75 10.32 -13.82
CA PHE A 122 13.46 10.20 -13.14
C PHE A 122 12.70 11.53 -13.12
N GLU A 123 13.37 12.61 -12.73
CA GLU A 123 12.77 13.95 -12.70
C GLU A 123 12.35 14.41 -14.09
N HIS A 124 13.20 14.22 -15.10
CA HIS A 124 12.88 14.57 -16.47
C HIS A 124 11.64 13.83 -16.96
N ASP A 125 11.56 12.51 -16.77
CA ASP A 125 10.42 11.73 -17.23
C ASP A 125 9.14 12.07 -16.47
N LEU A 126 9.24 12.41 -15.18
CA LEU A 126 8.13 12.86 -14.35
C LEU A 126 7.56 14.20 -14.85
N GLU A 127 8.42 15.16 -15.24
CA GLU A 127 7.99 16.46 -15.78
C GLU A 127 7.26 16.35 -17.13
N GLN A 128 7.45 15.26 -17.88
CA GLN A 128 6.80 15.03 -19.17
C GLN A 128 5.41 14.36 -19.06
N ARG A 129 4.94 14.00 -17.86
CA ARG A 129 3.63 13.35 -17.64
C ARG A 129 2.47 14.33 -17.45
#